data_AF-A0A644Y0K6-F1
#
_entry.id   AF-A0A644Y0K6-F1
#
_cell.length_a   1.000
_cell.length_b   1.000
_cell.length_c   1.000
_cell.angle_alpha   90.00
_cell.angle_beta   90.00
_cell.angle_gamma   90.00
#
_symmetry.space_group_name_H-M   'P 1'
#
loop_
_entity.id
_entity.type
_entity.pdbx_description
1 polymer ?
#
loop_
_entity_poly.entity_id
_entity_poly.type
_entity_poly.pdbx_seq_one_letter_code
_entity_poly.pdbx_strand_id
1 'polypeptide(L)'
;MGSGSELKFQIGANGTGDQTVTLAVEDMSASGLGVSASDISVSSQVSANAAIDLIDDAINTVSGTRADLGALQNRLEHTVNNLGVTSENLTAAESRIRDVDMAKEMMEYTKNNILSQAAQAMLAQANQQPQGVLQLLQ
;
A
#
# COMPACT_ATOMS: atom_id res chain seq x y z
N MET A 1 35.48 1.88 -9.83
CA MET A 1 34.09 2.01 -10.31
C MET A 1 33.20 1.92 -9.09
N GLY A 2 33.19 2.97 -8.29
CA GLY A 2 32.43 3.07 -7.05
C GLY A 2 31.42 4.19 -7.20
N SER A 3 30.20 3.83 -7.57
CA SER A 3 29.03 4.62 -7.21
C SER A 3 28.14 3.62 -6.52
N GLY A 4 27.93 3.78 -5.22
CA GLY A 4 26.84 3.09 -4.54
C GLY A 4 25.57 3.34 -5.34
N SER A 5 25.02 2.29 -5.95
CA SER A 5 23.79 2.41 -6.72
C SER A 5 22.72 2.96 -5.78
N GLU A 6 22.24 4.18 -6.04
CA GLU A 6 21.09 4.73 -5.33
C GLU A 6 19.92 3.76 -5.47
N LEU A 7 19.53 3.15 -4.36
CA LEU A 7 18.33 2.32 -4.29
C LEU A 7 17.16 3.23 -3.97
N LYS A 8 16.27 3.43 -4.94
CA LYS A 8 15.05 4.21 -4.77
C LYS A 8 13.89 3.28 -4.43
N PHE A 9 13.39 3.40 -3.21
CA PHE A 9 12.22 2.66 -2.74
C PHE A 9 10.98 3.55 -2.82
N GLN A 10 9.97 3.11 -3.57
CA GLN A 10 8.64 3.72 -3.55
C GLN A 10 7.88 3.12 -2.37
N ILE A 11 7.61 3.94 -1.34
CA ILE A 11 6.95 3.48 -0.11
C ILE A 11 5.49 3.90 -0.03
N GLY A 12 4.96 4.65 -0.99
CA GLY A 12 3.59 5.14 -0.92
C GLY A 12 2.79 5.00 -2.22
N ALA A 13 1.48 5.13 -2.09
CA ALA A 13 0.51 4.92 -3.17
C ALA A 13 0.55 6.03 -4.24
N ASN A 14 1.05 7.23 -3.92
CA ASN A 14 1.18 8.32 -4.90
C ASN A 14 2.67 8.54 -5.26
N GLY A 15 2.95 8.79 -6.54
CA GLY A 15 4.29 9.05 -7.08
C GLY A 15 4.90 10.42 -6.72
N THR A 16 4.44 11.07 -5.66
CA THR A 16 4.99 12.34 -5.16
C THR A 16 6.28 12.09 -4.36
N GLY A 17 7.27 12.97 -4.48
CA GLY A 17 8.63 12.80 -3.93
C GLY A 17 8.72 12.48 -2.43
N ASP A 18 7.72 12.86 -1.63
CA ASP A 18 7.66 12.56 -0.19
C ASP A 18 7.43 11.07 0.14
N GLN A 19 7.04 10.28 -0.87
CA GLN A 19 6.78 8.84 -0.77
C GLN A 19 7.87 7.99 -1.46
N THR A 20 8.96 8.62 -1.91
CA THR A 20 10.17 7.94 -2.37
C THR A 20 11.28 8.07 -1.34
N VAL A 21 11.96 6.96 -1.05
CA VAL A 21 13.15 6.95 -0.21
C VAL A 21 14.34 6.56 -1.05
N THR A 22 15.30 7.45 -1.17
CA THR A 22 16.59 7.13 -1.79
C THR A 22 17.55 6.69 -0.70
N LEU A 23 18.12 5.50 -0.88
CA LEU A 23 19.20 4.98 -0.06
C LEU A 23 20.47 4.96 -0.90
N ALA A 24 21.48 5.73 -0.47
CA ALA A 24 22.82 5.66 -1.01
C ALA A 24 23.71 4.98 0.04
N VAL A 25 24.26 3.81 -0.31
CA VAL A 25 25.29 3.14 0.49
C VAL A 25 26.62 3.39 -0.21
N GLU A 26 27.48 4.18 0.42
CA GLU A 26 28.84 4.40 -0.08
C GLU A 26 29.66 3.09 -0.06
N ASP A 27 30.84 3.08 -0.67
CA ASP A 27 31.69 1.88 -0.70
C ASP A 27 32.19 1.56 0.72
N MET A 28 31.59 0.53 1.33
CA MET A 28 31.93 0.04 2.67
C MET A 28 33.13 -0.93 2.67
N SER A 29 33.86 -1.06 1.56
CA SER A 29 35.12 -1.82 1.53
C SER A 29 36.21 -1.09 2.31
N ALA A 30 37.25 -1.81 2.74
CA ALA A 30 38.38 -1.20 3.43
C ALA A 30 39.00 -0.04 2.62
N SER A 31 39.13 -0.19 1.29
CA SER A 31 39.61 0.88 0.41
C SER A 31 38.63 2.04 0.27
N GLY A 32 37.32 1.78 0.30
CA GLY A 32 36.27 2.82 0.24
C GLY A 32 36.17 3.63 1.53
N LEU A 33 36.45 3.00 2.67
CA LEU A 33 36.50 3.63 4.00
C LEU A 33 37.86 4.30 4.31
N GLY A 34 38.80 4.30 3.35
CA GLY A 34 40.14 4.87 3.55
C GLY A 34 41.08 4.03 4.43
N VAL A 35 40.71 2.79 4.74
CA VAL A 35 41.53 1.84 5.51
C VAL A 35 42.43 1.05 4.56
N SER A 36 43.68 1.49 4.39
CA SER A 36 44.68 0.74 3.63
C SER A 36 45.66 0.00 4.55
N ALA A 37 46.14 -1.15 4.10
CA ALA A 37 47.15 -1.94 4.85
C ALA A 37 48.47 -1.18 5.05
N SER A 38 48.75 -0.15 4.25
CA SER A 38 49.88 0.77 4.42
C SER A 38 49.72 1.74 5.59
N ASP A 39 48.47 2.03 5.97
CA ASP A 39 48.12 3.05 6.96
C ASP A 39 47.97 2.44 8.37
N ILE A 40 47.85 1.10 8.43
CA ILE A 40 47.85 0.33 9.68
C ILE A 40 49.28 -0.11 9.99
N SER A 41 49.97 0.64 10.85
CA SER A 41 51.31 0.27 11.34
C SER A 41 51.40 0.33 12.86
N VAL A 42 51.81 -0.78 13.47
CA VAL A 42 52.01 -0.91 14.94
C VAL A 42 53.50 -0.77 15.32
N SER A 43 54.33 -0.26 14.41
CA SER A 43 55.79 -0.14 14.62
C SER A 43 56.19 0.94 15.62
N SER A 44 55.33 1.94 15.85
CA SER A 44 55.53 3.03 16.80
C SER A 44 54.23 3.31 17.55
N GLN A 45 54.32 3.83 18.78
CA GLN A 45 53.15 4.29 19.54
C GLN A 45 52.30 5.29 18.75
N VAL A 46 52.95 6.19 18.00
CA VAL A 46 52.26 7.22 17.20
C VAL A 46 51.53 6.60 16.03
N SER A 47 52.15 5.66 15.33
CA SER A 47 51.52 4.99 14.18
C SER A 47 50.40 4.05 14.63
N ALA A 48 50.55 3.41 15.79
CA ALA A 48 49.52 2.56 16.37
C ALA A 48 48.27 3.37 16.76
N ASN A 49 48.45 4.55 17.38
CA ASN A 49 47.32 5.43 17.71
C ASN A 49 46.60 5.93 16.44
N ALA A 50 47.36 6.36 15.41
CA ALA A 50 46.76 6.81 14.15
C ALA A 50 45.99 5.68 13.43
N ALA A 51 46.48 4.44 13.51
CA ALA A 51 45.78 3.29 12.96
C ALA A 51 44.48 2.96 13.72
N ILE A 52 44.46 3.15 15.04
CA ILE A 52 43.25 2.98 15.87
C ILE A 52 42.22 4.04 15.47
N ASP A 53 42.61 5.32 15.40
CA ASP A 53 41.72 6.42 15.03
C ASP A 53 41.09 6.19 13.65
N LEU A 54 41.89 5.75 12.67
CA LEU A 54 41.41 5.42 11.32
C LEU A 54 40.37 4.29 11.31
N ILE A 55 40.61 3.24 12.11
CA ILE A 55 39.68 2.11 12.23
C ILE A 55 38.40 2.54 12.95
N ASP A 56 38.49 3.37 13.99
CA ASP A 56 37.32 3.87 14.72
C ASP A 56 36.45 4.76 13.82
N ASP A 57 37.05 5.62 13.00
CA ASP A 57 36.32 6.42 12.01
C ASP A 57 35.60 5.55 10.96
N ALA A 58 36.27 4.50 10.48
CA ALA A 58 35.66 3.53 9.58
C ALA A 58 34.50 2.77 10.24
N ILE A 59 34.65 2.35 11.51
CA ILE A 59 33.58 1.70 12.29
C ILE A 59 32.40 2.65 12.49
N ASN A 60 32.66 3.92 12.80
CA ASN A 60 31.63 4.94 12.98
C ASN A 60 30.83 5.15 11.68
N THR A 61 31.53 5.23 10.54
CA THR A 61 30.89 5.36 9.22
C THR A 61 29.97 4.17 8.93
N VAL A 62 30.47 2.94 9.06
CA VAL A 62 29.66 1.73 8.83
C VAL A 62 28.50 1.64 9.81
N SER A 63 28.69 2.04 11.07
CA SER A 63 27.64 2.02 12.08
C SER A 63 26.57 3.08 11.82
N GLY A 64 26.96 4.26 11.33
CA GLY A 64 26.04 5.30 10.86
C GLY A 64 25.18 4.81 9.70
N THR A 65 25.79 4.24 8.67
CA THR A 65 25.03 3.66 7.54
C THR A 65 24.09 2.54 7.99
N ARG A 66 24.49 1.68 8.94
CA ARG A 66 23.60 0.66 9.51
C ARG A 66 22.44 1.25 10.30
N ALA A 67 22.66 2.36 11.01
CA ALA A 67 21.59 3.05 11.73
C ALA A 67 20.56 3.62 10.75
N ASP A 68 21.00 4.23 9.65
CA ASP A 68 20.12 4.75 8.60
C ASP A 68 19.32 3.62 7.92
N LEU A 69 19.95 2.48 7.66
CA LEU A 69 19.26 1.29 7.16
C LEU A 69 18.19 0.78 8.14
N GLY A 70 18.50 0.76 9.43
CA GLY A 70 17.53 0.38 10.47
C GLY A 70 16.36 1.36 10.58
N ALA A 71 16.61 2.66 10.49
CA ALA A 71 15.56 3.67 10.46
C ALA A 71 14.66 3.51 9.22
N LEU A 72 15.26 3.25 8.06
CA LEU A 72 14.54 3.00 6.81
C LEU A 72 13.71 1.71 6.89
N GLN A 73 14.24 0.65 7.49
CA GLN A 73 13.50 -0.59 7.76
C GLN A 73 12.27 -0.35 8.64
N ASN A 74 12.43 0.36 9.77
CA ASN A 74 11.30 0.71 10.64
C ASN A 74 10.23 1.50 9.87
N ARG A 75 10.65 2.47 9.06
CA ARG A 75 9.72 3.26 8.26
C ARG A 75 9.01 2.41 7.20
N LEU A 76 9.70 1.49 6.55
CA LEU A 76 9.10 0.52 5.62
C LEU A 76 8.06 -0.34 6.34
N GLU A 77 8.38 -0.87 7.51
CA GLU A 77 7.48 -1.72 8.29
C GLU A 77 6.22 -0.97 8.73
N HIS A 78 6.37 0.26 9.25
CA HIS A 78 5.22 1.13 9.54
C HIS A 78 4.38 1.42 8.30
N THR A 79 5.04 1.64 7.16
CA THR A 79 4.33 1.95 5.92
C THR A 79 3.58 0.74 5.38
N VAL A 80 4.18 -0.46 5.42
CA VAL A 80 3.53 -1.72 5.07
C VAL A 80 2.31 -1.97 5.96
N ASN A 81 2.46 -1.78 7.27
CA ASN A 81 1.35 -1.93 8.21
C ASN A 81 0.21 -0.93 7.92
N ASN A 82 0.54 0.34 7.66
CA ASN A 82 -0.45 1.36 7.32
C ASN A 82 -1.14 1.08 5.97
N LEU A 83 -0.40 0.62 4.97
CA LEU A 83 -0.95 0.21 3.68
C LEU A 83 -1.86 -1.02 3.81
N GLY A 84 -1.50 -1.98 4.67
CA GLY A 84 -2.34 -3.13 4.99
C GLY A 84 -3.69 -2.71 5.57
N VAL A 85 -3.68 -1.85 6.59
CA VAL A 85 -4.91 -1.29 7.19
C VAL A 85 -5.71 -0.48 6.18
N THR A 86 -5.05 0.32 5.34
CA THR A 86 -5.73 1.10 4.30
C THR A 86 -6.38 0.19 3.25
N SER A 87 -5.69 -0.86 2.83
CA SER A 87 -6.20 -1.86 1.87
C SER A 87 -7.42 -2.60 2.43
N GLU A 88 -7.38 -2.98 3.71
CA GLU A 88 -8.52 -3.59 4.39
C GLU A 88 -9.72 -2.63 4.46
N ASN A 89 -9.49 -1.38 4.84
CA ASN A 89 -10.53 -0.35 4.88
C ASN A 89 -11.12 -0.07 3.49
N LEU A 90 -10.29 -0.01 2.45
CA LEU A 90 -10.73 0.17 1.07
C LEU A 90 -11.55 -1.02 0.57
N THR A 91 -11.12 -2.24 0.86
CA THR A 91 -11.86 -3.46 0.50
C THR A 91 -13.21 -3.51 1.21
N ALA A 92 -13.26 -3.14 2.50
CA ALA A 92 -14.51 -3.06 3.26
C ALA A 92 -15.43 -1.93 2.78
N ALA A 93 -14.87 -0.82 2.31
CA ALA A 93 -15.63 0.26 1.68
C ALA A 93 -16.18 -0.17 0.31
N GLU A 94 -15.36 -0.84 -0.50
CA GLU A 94 -15.75 -1.38 -1.80
C GLU A 94 -16.85 -2.44 -1.66
N SER A 95 -16.73 -3.38 -0.71
CA SER A 95 -17.80 -4.35 -0.42
C SER A 95 -19.10 -3.64 -0.06
N ARG A 96 -19.05 -2.62 0.82
CA ARG A 96 -20.24 -1.85 1.19
C ARG A 96 -20.86 -1.12 -0.01
N ILE A 97 -20.05 -0.53 -0.89
CA ILE A 97 -20.55 0.13 -2.10
C ILE A 97 -21.22 -0.91 -3.01
N ARG A 98 -20.53 -2.02 -3.27
CA ARG A 98 -21.04 -3.11 -4.13
C ARG A 98 -22.32 -3.74 -3.58
N ASP A 99 -22.39 -3.95 -2.28
CA ASP A 99 -23.55 -4.53 -1.60
C ASP A 99 -24.74 -3.56 -1.61
N VAL A 100 -24.51 -2.26 -1.42
CA VAL A 100 -25.56 -1.23 -1.52
C VAL A 100 -26.10 -1.11 -2.94
N ASP A 101 -25.23 -1.13 -3.94
CA ASP A 101 -25.65 -1.04 -5.34
C ASP A 101 -26.37 -2.31 -5.80
N MET A 102 -25.91 -3.49 -5.36
CA MET A 102 -26.63 -4.74 -5.58
C MET A 102 -28.00 -4.74 -4.90
N ALA A 103 -28.10 -4.25 -3.66
CA ALA A 103 -29.38 -4.18 -2.95
C ALA A 103 -30.38 -3.24 -3.65
N LYS A 104 -29.92 -2.08 -4.17
CA LYS A 104 -30.76 -1.16 -4.95
C LYS A 104 -31.26 -1.81 -6.24
N GLU A 105 -30.37 -2.44 -7.01
CA GLU A 105 -30.74 -3.12 -8.25
C GLU A 105 -31.72 -4.26 -7.98
N MET A 106 -31.52 -5.03 -6.91
CA MET A 106 -32.44 -6.09 -6.50
C MET A 106 -33.80 -5.54 -6.06
N MET A 107 -33.85 -4.40 -5.36
CA MET A 107 -35.12 -3.75 -5.01
C MET A 107 -35.86 -3.24 -6.24
N GLU A 108 -35.16 -2.64 -7.20
CA GLU A 108 -35.76 -2.22 -8.47
C GLU A 108 -36.25 -3.42 -9.28
N TYR A 109 -35.46 -4.49 -9.35
CA TYR A 109 -35.84 -5.74 -10.00
C TYR A 109 -37.08 -6.38 -9.34
N THR A 110 -37.14 -6.42 -8.01
CA THR A 110 -38.33 -6.91 -7.28
C THR A 110 -39.53 -6.01 -7.49
N LYS A 111 -39.36 -4.69 -7.43
CA LYS A 111 -40.43 -3.71 -7.71
C LYS A 111 -40.99 -3.92 -9.11
N ASN A 112 -40.13 -4.06 -10.11
CA ASN A 112 -40.53 -4.28 -11.50
C ASN A 112 -41.24 -5.64 -11.68
N ASN A 113 -40.77 -6.70 -11.02
CA ASN A 113 -41.47 -7.98 -11.01
C ASN A 113 -42.85 -7.91 -10.37
N ILE A 114 -42.98 -7.24 -9.22
CA ILE A 114 -44.27 -7.03 -8.54
C ILE A 114 -45.20 -6.19 -9.42
N LEU A 115 -44.70 -5.12 -10.05
CA LEU A 115 -45.47 -4.30 -10.99
C LEU A 115 -45.97 -5.13 -12.19
N SER A 116 -45.14 -6.01 -12.74
CA SER A 116 -45.51 -6.88 -13.86
C SER A 116 -46.58 -7.91 -13.44
N GLN A 117 -46.43 -8.53 -12.27
CA GLN A 117 -47.43 -9.48 -11.72
C GLN A 117 -48.73 -8.76 -11.36
N ALA A 118 -48.64 -7.58 -10.75
CA ALA A 118 -49.80 -6.74 -10.43
C ALA A 118 -50.52 -6.24 -11.68
N ALA A 119 -49.79 -5.86 -12.73
CA ALA A 119 -50.37 -5.47 -14.02
C ALA A 119 -51.13 -6.64 -14.67
N GLN A 120 -50.59 -7.87 -14.61
CA GLN A 120 -51.28 -9.07 -15.08
C GLN A 120 -52.54 -9.38 -14.25
N ALA A 121 -52.46 -9.31 -12.92
CA ALA A 121 -53.61 -9.52 -12.04
C ALA A 121 -54.68 -8.42 -12.19
N MET A 122 -54.27 -7.16 -12.35
CA MET A 122 -55.15 -6.02 -12.61
C MET A 122 -55.82 -6.13 -13.97
N LEU A 123 -55.10 -6.56 -15.02
CA LEU A 123 -55.70 -6.85 -16.33
C LEU A 123 -56.73 -7.98 -16.24
N ALA A 124 -56.44 -9.04 -15.48
CA ALA A 124 -57.38 -10.13 -15.27
C ALA A 124 -58.64 -9.66 -14.52
N GLN A 125 -58.48 -8.85 -13.45
CA GLN A 125 -59.60 -8.29 -12.68
C GLN A 125 -60.41 -7.29 -13.51
N ALA A 126 -59.76 -6.43 -14.29
CA ALA A 126 -60.39 -5.47 -15.18
C ALA A 126 -61.11 -6.14 -16.37
N ASN A 127 -60.72 -7.35 -16.77
CA ASN A 127 -61.46 -8.16 -17.76
C ASN A 127 -62.65 -8.92 -17.16
N GLN A 128 -62.66 -9.19 -15.86
CA GLN A 128 -63.78 -9.85 -15.16
C GLN A 128 -64.91 -8.86 -14.84
N GLN A 129 -64.58 -7.60 -14.55
CA GLN A 129 -65.56 -6.56 -14.19
C GLN A 129 -66.63 -6.31 -15.27
N PRO A 130 -66.31 -6.26 -16.59
CA PRO A 130 -67.31 -6.10 -17.66
C PRO A 130 -68.26 -7.29 -17.79
N GLN A 131 -67.80 -8.52 -17.49
CA GLN A 131 -68.63 -9.73 -17.61
C GLN A 131 -69.76 -9.75 -16.57
N GLY A 132 -69.54 -9.21 -15.37
CA GLY A 132 -70.58 -9.05 -14.35
C GLY A 132 -71.65 -8.02 -14.74
N VAL A 133 -71.29 -6.99 -15.52
CA VAL A 133 -72.26 -5.98 -15.98
C VAL A 133 -73.11 -6.51 -17.14
N LEU A 134 -72.56 -7.37 -18.01
CA LEU A 134 -73.35 -8.03 -19.06
C LEU A 134 -74.42 -9.00 -18.51
N GLN A 135 -74.23 -9.57 -17.31
CA GLN A 135 -75.27 -10.35 -16.62
C GLN A 135 -76.41 -9.48 -16.06
N LEU A 136 -76.18 -8.19 -15.81
CA LEU A 136 -77.20 -7.24 -15.32
C LEU A 136 -77.99 -6.58 -16.46
N LEU A 137 -77.57 -6.78 -17.71
CA LEU A 137 -78.23 -6.27 -18.93
C LEU A 137 -79.02 -7.36 -19.68
N GLN A 138 -79.22 -8.53 -19.08
CA GLN A 138 -79.98 -9.66 -19.63
C GLN A 138 -81.20 -9.98 -18.77
#